data_AF-A0A957G293-F1
#
_entry.id   AF-A0A957G293-F1
#
_cell.length_a   1.000
_cell.length_b   1.000
_cell.length_c   1.000
_cell.angle_alpha   90.00
_cell.angle_beta   90.00
_cell.angle_gamma   90.00
#
_symmetry.space_group_name_H-M   'P 1'
#
loop_
_entity.id
_entity.type
_entity.pdbx_description
1 polymer ?
#
loop_
_entity_poly.entity_id
_entity_poly.type
_entity_poly.pdbx_seq_one_letter_code
_entity_poly.pdbx_strand_id
1 'polypeptide(L)'
;MIAAVDVGYQGSRALAACVLFPAWSAQAPASTHTAVVDDVKAYQPGEFWKRELPCILSVLRQLNSPPQTVVVDGYVWLDAAHRAGLGAHLYEALDQQVAVVGVAKTAFRGSPHAAQVLRGKSHRPLYITAAGLPLAEAATAIRQMAGAHRLPELLKYVDQLSRSTTI
;
A
#
# COMPACT_ATOMS: atom_id res chain seq x y z
N MET A 1 2.06 6.20 14.07
CA MET A 1 2.09 6.78 12.70
C MET A 1 1.63 5.73 11.71
N ILE A 2 0.98 6.14 10.63
CA ILE A 2 0.60 5.29 9.51
C ILE A 2 1.53 5.61 8.33
N ALA A 3 1.97 4.60 7.60
CA ALA A 3 2.74 4.73 6.37
C ALA A 3 1.87 4.33 5.17
N ALA A 4 1.91 5.09 4.09
CA ALA A 4 1.47 4.62 2.78
C ALA A 4 2.69 4.48 1.88
N VAL A 5 2.77 3.39 1.13
CA VAL A 5 3.91 3.08 0.25
C VAL A 5 3.44 2.78 -1.17
N ASP A 6 4.27 3.16 -2.13
CA ASP A 6 4.08 2.81 -3.54
C ASP A 6 5.44 2.75 -4.25
N VAL A 7 5.50 2.06 -5.39
CA VAL A 7 6.73 1.87 -6.17
C VAL A 7 6.48 2.20 -7.63
N GLY A 8 7.23 3.16 -8.15
CA GLY A 8 7.23 3.51 -9.56
C GLY A 8 8.48 2.95 -10.25
N TYR A 9 8.32 2.45 -11.46
CA TYR A 9 9.42 1.83 -12.22
C TYR A 9 9.88 2.72 -13.37
N GLN A 10 11.20 2.79 -13.56
CA GLN A 10 11.87 3.45 -14.68
C GLN A 10 12.95 2.52 -15.25
N GLY A 11 12.60 1.72 -16.25
CA GLY A 11 13.47 0.68 -16.80
C GLY A 11 13.79 -0.41 -15.76
N SER A 12 15.08 -0.62 -15.49
CA SER A 12 15.57 -1.54 -14.44
C SER A 12 15.66 -0.89 -13.05
N ARG A 13 15.29 0.38 -12.91
CA ARG A 13 15.24 1.09 -11.63
C ARG A 13 13.81 1.20 -11.11
N ALA A 14 13.70 1.35 -9.79
CA ALA A 14 12.47 1.74 -9.13
C ALA A 14 12.73 2.91 -8.17
N LEU A 15 11.70 3.74 -8.00
CA LEU A 15 11.60 4.70 -6.92
C LEU A 15 10.49 4.24 -5.98
N ALA A 16 10.89 3.75 -4.81
CA ALA A 16 9.96 3.46 -3.73
C ALA A 16 9.68 4.75 -2.97
N ALA A 17 8.41 5.04 -2.74
CA ALA A 17 7.97 6.20 -1.98
C ALA A 17 7.24 5.76 -0.72
N CYS A 18 7.40 6.54 0.34
CA CYS A 18 6.67 6.38 1.59
C CYS A 18 6.17 7.74 2.07
N VAL A 19 4.90 7.79 2.45
CA VAL A 19 4.25 8.95 3.06
C VAL A 19 3.83 8.58 4.47
N LEU A 20 4.34 9.29 5.47
CA LEU A 20 3.94 9.13 6.86
C LEU A 20 2.87 10.15 7.25
N PHE A 21 1.87 9.72 8.02
CA PHE A 21 0.81 10.59 8.53
C PHE A 21 0.30 10.13 9.90
N PRO A 22 -0.21 11.06 10.74
CA PRO A 22 -0.50 10.76 12.14
C PRO A 22 -1.84 10.07 12.37
N ALA A 23 -2.80 10.24 11.47
CA ALA A 23 -4.16 9.70 11.60
C ALA A 23 -4.78 9.44 10.23
N TRP A 24 -5.71 8.48 10.14
CA TRP A 24 -6.38 8.12 8.89
C TRP A 24 -7.05 9.32 8.20
N SER A 25 -7.62 10.26 8.96
CA SER A 25 -8.27 11.48 8.46
C SER A 25 -7.32 12.64 8.12
N ALA A 26 -6.00 12.45 8.24
CA ALA A 26 -5.01 13.48 7.98
C ALA A 26 -5.15 14.03 6.55
N GLN A 27 -5.12 15.36 6.42
CA GLN A 27 -5.23 16.06 5.14
C GLN A 27 -3.88 16.22 4.43
N ALA A 28 -2.77 16.11 5.18
CA ALA A 28 -1.42 16.34 4.70
C ALA A 28 -0.45 15.31 5.31
N PRO A 29 0.66 15.01 4.60
CA PRO A 29 1.71 14.16 5.13
C PRO A 29 2.41 14.84 6.30
N ALA A 30 2.86 14.05 7.28
CA ALA A 30 3.81 14.50 8.30
C ALA A 30 5.26 14.46 7.79
N SER A 31 5.61 13.45 6.99
CA SER A 31 6.88 13.36 6.29
C SER A 31 6.77 12.48 5.05
N THR A 32 7.75 12.60 4.16
CA THR A 32 7.90 11.77 2.98
C THR A 32 9.31 11.22 2.87
N HIS A 33 9.44 10.02 2.33
CA HIS A 33 10.71 9.34 2.12
C HIS A 33 10.70 8.71 0.74
N THR A 34 11.87 8.67 0.09
CA THR A 34 12.04 7.95 -1.17
C THR A 34 13.31 7.13 -1.15
N ALA A 35 13.30 6.00 -1.85
CA ALA A 35 14.46 5.14 -2.02
C ALA A 35 14.57 4.73 -3.48
N VAL A 36 15.73 5.01 -4.07
CA VAL A 36 16.09 4.48 -5.39
C VAL A 36 16.55 3.04 -5.20
N VAL A 37 16.03 2.15 -6.03
CA VAL A 37 16.43 0.74 -6.08
C VAL A 37 16.86 0.42 -7.51
N ASP A 38 18.14 0.11 -7.66
CA ASP A 38 18.72 -0.39 -8.90
C ASP A 38 18.44 -1.90 -9.08
N ASP A 39 18.65 -2.38 -10.31
CA ASP A 39 18.59 -3.81 -10.68
C ASP A 39 17.31 -4.53 -10.23
N VAL A 40 16.18 -3.85 -10.38
CA VAL A 40 14.86 -4.39 -10.10
C VAL A 40 14.61 -5.60 -10.99
N LYS A 41 14.30 -6.73 -10.35
CA LYS A 41 14.02 -8.00 -11.05
C LYS A 41 12.87 -7.84 -12.05
N ALA A 42 12.96 -8.57 -13.15
CA ALA A 42 11.87 -8.63 -14.14
C ALA A 42 10.57 -9.13 -13.51
N TYR A 43 9.44 -8.62 -14.02
CA TYR A 43 8.12 -9.05 -13.57
C TYR A 43 7.88 -10.53 -13.88
N GLN A 44 7.45 -11.27 -12.87
CA GLN A 44 7.03 -12.68 -12.99
C GLN A 44 5.51 -12.77 -12.76
N PRO A 45 4.73 -13.30 -13.71
CA PRO A 45 3.29 -13.45 -13.56
C PRO A 45 2.93 -14.21 -12.28
N GLY A 46 2.07 -13.61 -11.44
CA GLY A 46 1.65 -14.20 -10.16
C GLY A 46 2.63 -13.99 -9.00
N GLU A 47 3.83 -13.46 -9.24
CA GLU A 47 4.85 -13.21 -8.22
C GLU A 47 5.27 -11.74 -8.17
N PHE A 48 4.33 -10.84 -8.45
CA PHE A 48 4.50 -9.39 -8.39
C PHE A 48 5.22 -8.92 -7.12
N TRP A 49 4.92 -9.54 -5.98
CA TRP A 49 5.50 -9.20 -4.69
C TRP A 49 7.03 -9.33 -4.65
N LYS A 50 7.65 -10.24 -5.42
CA LYS A 50 9.11 -10.41 -5.43
C LYS A 50 9.84 -9.19 -5.97
N ARG A 51 9.16 -8.40 -6.80
CA ARG A 51 9.68 -7.17 -7.41
C ARG A 51 9.45 -5.97 -6.49
N GLU A 52 8.25 -5.89 -5.92
CA GLU A 52 7.80 -4.78 -5.07
C GLU A 52 8.41 -4.79 -3.68
N LEU A 53 8.44 -5.95 -3.02
CA LEU A 53 8.77 -6.07 -1.61
C LEU A 53 10.16 -5.51 -1.27
N PRO A 54 11.24 -5.81 -2.03
CA PRO A 54 12.55 -5.22 -1.76
C PRO A 54 12.55 -3.68 -1.83
N CYS A 55 11.73 -3.11 -2.73
CA CYS A 55 11.59 -1.67 -2.90
C CYS A 55 10.84 -1.05 -1.72
N ILE A 56 9.74 -1.66 -1.28
CA ILE A 56 9.00 -1.20 -0.11
C ILE A 56 9.88 -1.26 1.15
N LEU A 57 10.61 -2.36 1.35
CA LEU A 57 11.50 -2.51 2.50
C LEU A 57 12.69 -1.53 2.47
N SER A 58 13.14 -1.08 1.28
CA SER A 58 14.23 -0.09 1.20
C SER A 58 13.79 1.29 1.72
N VAL A 59 12.57 1.73 1.40
CA VAL A 59 12.05 3.02 1.89
C VAL A 59 11.61 2.95 3.35
N LEU A 60 11.02 1.83 3.80
CA LEU A 60 10.61 1.66 5.21
C LEU A 60 11.81 1.64 6.18
N ARG A 61 12.98 1.17 5.74
CA ARG A 61 14.21 1.18 6.55
C ARG A 61 14.74 2.58 6.85
N GLN A 62 14.28 3.61 6.14
CA GLN A 62 14.68 5.00 6.40
C GLN A 62 13.89 5.64 7.55
N LEU A 63 12.84 4.98 8.04
CA LEU A 63 12.00 5.52 9.10
C LEU A 63 12.70 5.41 10.46
N ASN A 64 12.67 6.49 11.24
CA ASN A 64 13.27 6.52 12.58
C ASN A 64 12.57 5.58 13.58
N SER A 65 11.34 5.17 13.29
CA SER A 65 10.55 4.24 14.11
C SER A 65 9.56 3.48 13.24
N PRO A 66 9.21 2.23 13.60
CA PRO A 66 8.24 1.45 12.83
C PRO A 66 6.85 2.13 12.88
N PRO A 67 6.13 2.21 11.74
CA PRO A 67 4.74 2.64 11.76
C PRO A 67 3.87 1.59 12.44
N GLN A 68 2.69 2.00 12.90
CA GLN A 68 1.68 1.07 13.45
C GLN A 68 0.97 0.31 12.32
N THR A 69 0.88 0.92 11.14
CA THR A 69 0.23 0.35 9.98
C THR A 69 0.91 0.80 8.70
N VAL A 70 1.08 -0.10 7.74
CA VAL A 70 1.51 0.20 6.37
C VAL A 70 0.35 -0.03 5.40
N VAL A 71 0.10 0.92 4.51
CA VAL A 71 -0.89 0.85 3.44
C VAL A 71 -0.18 0.61 2.12
N VAL A 72 -0.58 -0.43 1.38
CA VAL A 72 0.00 -0.81 0.08
C VAL A 72 -1.05 -0.73 -1.05
N ASP A 73 -0.64 -0.35 -2.27
CA ASP A 73 -1.47 -0.46 -3.48
C ASP A 73 -1.51 -1.91 -3.96
N GLY A 74 -2.44 -2.69 -3.40
CA GLY A 74 -2.56 -4.11 -3.70
C GLY A 74 -3.34 -4.86 -2.65
N TYR A 75 -3.28 -6.18 -2.73
CA TYR A 75 -3.92 -7.07 -1.76
C TYR A 75 -2.92 -7.55 -0.71
N VAL A 76 -3.39 -7.69 0.53
CA VAL A 76 -2.73 -8.49 1.57
C VAL A 76 -2.94 -9.97 1.26
N TRP A 77 -4.21 -10.38 1.16
CA TRP A 77 -4.61 -11.76 0.83
C TRP A 77 -5.29 -11.77 -0.54
N LEU A 78 -4.95 -12.75 -1.39
CA LEU A 78 -5.46 -12.86 -2.76
C LEU A 78 -6.79 -13.61 -2.85
N ASP A 79 -7.18 -14.34 -1.81
CA ASP A 79 -8.44 -15.08 -1.74
C ASP A 79 -8.83 -15.43 -0.28
N ALA A 80 -9.99 -16.05 -0.11
CA ALA A 80 -10.52 -16.50 1.18
C ALA A 80 -9.71 -17.64 1.82
N ALA A 81 -8.85 -18.32 1.05
CA ALA A 81 -7.92 -19.33 1.56
C ALA A 81 -6.59 -18.71 2.05
N HIS A 82 -6.52 -17.38 2.15
CA HIS A 82 -5.36 -16.62 2.59
C HIS A 82 -4.11 -16.87 1.75
N ARG A 83 -4.26 -17.09 0.43
CA ARG A 83 -3.10 -17.07 -0.46
C ARG A 83 -2.41 -15.71 -0.36
N ALA A 84 -1.11 -15.72 -0.08
CA ALA A 84 -0.33 -14.51 0.15
C ALA A 84 -0.28 -13.59 -1.08
N GLY A 85 -0.63 -12.33 -0.86
CA GLY A 85 -0.36 -11.22 -1.78
C GLY A 85 0.81 -10.37 -1.30
N LEU A 86 1.02 -9.22 -1.94
CA LEU A 86 2.09 -8.28 -1.58
C LEU A 86 2.04 -7.91 -0.09
N GLY A 87 0.85 -7.56 0.42
CA GLY A 87 0.72 -7.11 1.80
C GLY A 87 0.96 -8.23 2.82
N ALA A 88 0.63 -9.49 2.51
CA ALA A 88 0.93 -10.61 3.40
C ALA A 88 2.45 -10.87 3.47
N HIS A 89 3.14 -10.85 2.34
CA HIS A 89 4.59 -10.97 2.33
C HIS A 89 5.28 -9.80 3.07
N LEU A 90 4.73 -8.59 2.97
CA LEU A 90 5.20 -7.46 3.76
C LEU A 90 4.93 -7.66 5.26
N TYR A 91 3.76 -8.16 5.63
CA TYR A 91 3.40 -8.44 7.03
C TYR A 91 4.39 -9.44 7.67
N GLU A 92 4.70 -10.52 6.97
CA GLU A 92 5.71 -11.50 7.40
C GLU A 92 7.11 -10.88 7.48
N ALA A 93 7.50 -10.06 6.49
CA ALA A 93 8.81 -9.40 6.48
C ALA A 93 8.98 -8.33 7.57
N LEU A 94 7.88 -7.89 8.20
CA LEU A 94 7.86 -6.98 9.35
C LEU A 94 7.63 -7.73 10.66
N ASP A 95 7.96 -9.02 10.71
CA ASP A 95 7.82 -9.93 11.85
C ASP A 95 6.40 -9.94 12.46
N GLN A 96 5.39 -9.65 11.64
CA GLN A 96 3.97 -9.58 12.02
C GLN A 96 3.65 -8.50 13.09
N GLN A 97 4.59 -7.58 13.37
CA GLN A 97 4.45 -6.54 14.40
C GLN A 97 3.77 -5.27 13.88
N VAL A 98 3.75 -5.08 12.56
CA VAL A 98 3.18 -3.90 11.91
C VAL A 98 1.98 -4.32 11.08
N ALA A 99 0.81 -3.75 11.35
CA ALA A 99 -0.38 -4.08 10.57
C ALA A 99 -0.19 -3.67 9.09
N VAL A 100 -0.76 -4.43 8.17
CA VAL A 100 -0.74 -4.09 6.73
C VAL A 100 -2.16 -4.02 6.21
N VAL A 101 -2.47 -2.93 5.51
CA VAL A 101 -3.75 -2.70 4.82
C VAL A 101 -3.49 -2.62 3.33
N GLY A 102 -4.08 -3.53 2.57
CA GLY A 102 -4.04 -3.52 1.12
C GLY A 102 -5.24 -2.78 0.55
N VAL A 103 -4.99 -1.84 -0.36
CA VAL A 103 -6.02 -1.05 -1.05
C VAL A 103 -5.92 -1.30 -2.55
N ALA A 104 -6.71 -2.22 -3.08
CA ALA A 104 -6.69 -2.53 -4.51
C ALA A 104 -7.74 -1.75 -5.31
N LYS A 105 -7.34 -1.30 -6.51
CA LYS A 105 -8.19 -0.56 -7.47
C LYS A 105 -9.04 -1.47 -8.37
N THR A 106 -8.81 -2.78 -8.37
CA THR A 106 -9.53 -3.75 -9.21
C THR A 106 -9.86 -5.02 -8.42
N ALA A 107 -10.99 -5.65 -8.77
CA ALA A 107 -11.34 -6.95 -8.19
C ALA A 107 -10.36 -8.00 -8.69
N PHE A 108 -9.83 -8.81 -7.80
CA PHE A 108 -9.05 -9.99 -8.10
C PHE A 108 -9.96 -11.21 -7.98
N ARG A 109 -10.31 -11.85 -9.11
CA ARG A 109 -11.20 -13.03 -9.16
C ARG A 109 -12.53 -12.85 -8.39
N GLY A 110 -13.10 -11.63 -8.45
CA GLY A 110 -14.35 -11.28 -7.76
C GLY A 110 -14.21 -10.86 -6.29
N SER A 111 -13.06 -11.06 -5.66
CA SER A 111 -12.68 -10.62 -4.29
C SER A 111 -13.77 -10.71 -3.20
N PRO A 112 -14.47 -11.86 -3.00
CA PRO A 112 -15.48 -11.97 -1.94
C PRO A 112 -14.88 -11.83 -0.52
N HIS A 113 -13.57 -12.07 -0.39
CA HIS A 113 -12.82 -11.94 0.86
C HIS A 113 -12.43 -10.49 1.19
N ALA A 114 -12.55 -9.56 0.24
CA ALA A 114 -12.17 -8.18 0.41
C ALA A 114 -13.39 -7.31 0.76
N ALA A 115 -13.22 -6.38 1.70
CA ALA A 115 -14.24 -5.40 1.97
C ALA A 115 -14.30 -4.36 0.83
N GLN A 116 -15.50 -4.09 0.34
CA GLN A 116 -15.71 -3.09 -0.70
C GLN A 116 -15.95 -1.71 -0.06
N VAL A 117 -15.15 -0.72 -0.47
CA VAL A 117 -15.24 0.65 0.03
C VAL A 117 -15.53 1.59 -1.14
N LEU A 118 -16.75 2.14 -1.17
CA LEU A 118 -17.13 3.23 -2.07
C LEU A 118 -16.72 4.57 -1.44
N ARG A 119 -16.16 5.46 -2.26
CA ARG A 119 -15.73 6.81 -1.85
C ARG A 119 -15.99 7.83 -2.96
N GLY A 120 -16.23 9.07 -2.54
CA GLY A 120 -16.60 10.16 -3.44
C GLY A 120 -17.88 9.85 -4.22
N LYS A 121 -17.90 10.26 -5.49
CA LYS A 121 -19.01 9.95 -6.43
C LYS A 121 -18.77 8.67 -7.26
N SER A 122 -17.78 7.85 -6.91
CA SER A 122 -17.43 6.68 -7.72
C SER A 122 -18.31 5.48 -7.41
N HIS A 123 -18.86 4.85 -8.44
CA HIS A 123 -19.56 3.57 -8.34
C HIS A 123 -18.62 2.34 -8.32
N ARG A 124 -17.31 2.56 -8.50
CA ARG A 124 -16.29 1.50 -8.49
C ARG A 124 -15.61 1.45 -7.11
N PRO A 125 -15.81 0.39 -6.32
CA PRO A 125 -15.24 0.33 -4.98
C PRO A 125 -13.71 0.17 -5.03
N LEU A 126 -13.06 0.52 -3.92
CA LEU A 126 -11.75 -0.01 -3.55
C LEU A 126 -11.96 -1.35 -2.83
N TYR A 127 -11.02 -2.27 -2.99
CA TYR A 127 -11.07 -3.59 -2.37
C TYR A 127 -10.02 -3.65 -1.26
N ILE A 128 -10.48 -3.80 -0.03
CA ILE A 128 -9.65 -3.72 1.16
C ILE A 128 -9.39 -5.12 1.69
N THR A 129 -8.13 -5.41 2.01
CA THR A 129 -7.72 -6.60 2.76
C THR A 129 -6.72 -6.18 3.82
N ALA A 130 -6.58 -6.95 4.89
CA ALA A 130 -5.74 -6.57 6.02
C ALA A 130 -5.07 -7.78 6.70
N ALA A 131 -3.92 -7.53 7.34
CA ALA A 131 -3.26 -8.40 8.30
C ALA A 131 -2.80 -7.56 9.50
N GLY A 132 -2.86 -8.11 10.71
CA GLY A 132 -2.57 -7.37 11.94
C GLY A 132 -3.60 -6.29 12.32
N LEU A 133 -4.70 -6.16 11.56
CA LEU A 133 -5.83 -5.25 11.83
C LEU A 133 -7.13 -5.91 11.33
N PRO A 134 -8.25 -5.85 12.08
CA PRO A 134 -9.53 -6.38 11.62
C PRO A 134 -9.99 -5.74 10.31
N LEU A 135 -10.50 -6.56 9.38
CA LEU A 135 -10.91 -6.10 8.05
C LEU A 135 -11.93 -4.95 8.08
N ALA A 136 -12.90 -5.01 9.02
CA ALA A 136 -13.90 -3.97 9.18
C ALA A 136 -13.31 -2.64 9.65
N GLU A 137 -12.31 -2.69 10.52
CA GLU A 137 -11.57 -1.51 10.98
C GLU A 137 -10.72 -0.93 9.86
N ALA A 138 -10.00 -1.77 9.11
CA ALA A 138 -9.24 -1.36 7.92
C ALA A 138 -10.14 -0.67 6.88
N ALA A 139 -11.31 -1.24 6.57
CA ALA A 139 -12.27 -0.67 5.63
C ALA A 139 -12.80 0.69 6.11
N THR A 140 -13.06 0.82 7.41
CA THR A 140 -13.52 2.07 8.03
C THR A 140 -12.44 3.15 7.99
N ALA A 141 -11.21 2.78 8.34
CA ALA A 141 -10.02 3.62 8.24
C ALA A 141 -9.84 4.18 6.81
N ILE A 142 -9.88 3.33 5.78
CA ILE A 142 -9.75 3.77 4.38
C ILE A 142 -10.91 4.68 3.96
N ARG A 143 -12.14 4.41 4.43
CA ARG A 143 -13.31 5.26 4.16
C ARG A 143 -13.13 6.67 4.74
N GLN A 144 -12.53 6.79 5.92
CA GLN A 144 -12.29 8.06 6.62
C GLN A 144 -11.14 8.89 6.07
N MET A 145 -10.29 8.31 5.20
CA MET A 145 -9.17 9.06 4.64
C MET A 145 -9.63 10.28 3.82
N ALA A 146 -8.81 11.33 3.87
CA ALA A 146 -9.06 12.60 3.19
C ALA A 146 -9.20 12.45 1.66
N GLY A 147 -9.96 13.37 1.06
CA GLY A 147 -10.15 13.47 -0.39
C GLY A 147 -11.57 13.24 -0.87
N ALA A 148 -11.98 13.97 -1.90
CA ALA A 148 -13.32 13.91 -2.48
C ALA A 148 -13.49 12.78 -3.52
N HIS A 149 -12.40 12.10 -3.89
CA HIS A 149 -12.38 11.14 -4.99
C HIS A 149 -12.38 9.69 -4.50
N ARG A 150 -12.39 8.75 -5.46
CA ARG A 150 -12.32 7.31 -5.21
C ARG A 150 -11.09 6.92 -4.38
N LEU A 151 -9.91 7.31 -4.85
CA LEU A 151 -8.64 7.07 -4.16
C LEU A 151 -8.41 8.19 -3.12
N PRO A 152 -7.99 7.88 -1.89
CA PRO A 152 -7.63 8.90 -0.90
C PRO A 152 -6.48 9.80 -1.38
N GLU A 153 -6.45 11.07 -0.95
CA GLU A 153 -5.42 12.02 -1.41
C GLU A 153 -4.01 11.57 -1.04
N LEU A 154 -3.78 11.07 0.17
CA LEU A 154 -2.44 10.61 0.57
C LEU A 154 -1.99 9.35 -0.19
N LEU A 155 -2.92 8.48 -0.59
CA LEU A 155 -2.59 7.31 -1.43
C LEU A 155 -2.31 7.73 -2.88
N LYS A 156 -3.02 8.73 -3.38
CA LYS A 156 -2.71 9.35 -4.67
C LYS A 156 -1.35 10.07 -4.63
N TYR A 157 -1.05 10.73 -3.52
CA TYR A 157 0.19 11.48 -3.33
C TYR A 157 1.41 10.56 -3.30
N VAL A 158 1.36 9.42 -2.61
CA VAL A 158 2.47 8.44 -2.65
C VAL A 158 2.67 7.83 -4.05
N ASP A 159 1.59 7.56 -4.80
CA ASP A 159 1.65 7.10 -6.20
C ASP A 159 2.25 8.13 -7.16
N GLN A 160 2.03 9.42 -6.89
CA GLN A 160 2.69 10.49 -7.65
C GLN A 160 4.17 10.62 -7.27
N LEU A 161 4.49 10.50 -5.99
CA LEU A 161 5.86 10.59 -5.47
C LEU A 161 6.73 9.46 -6.03
N SER A 162 6.20 8.23 -6.11
CA SER A 162 6.88 7.06 -6.64
C SER A 162 7.21 7.17 -8.14
N ARG A 163 6.51 8.05 -8.88
CA ARG A 163 6.72 8.30 -10.31
C ARG A 163 7.53 9.55 -10.61
N SER A 164 7.98 10.27 -9.58
CA SER A 164 8.72 11.51 -9.78
C SER A 164 10.04 11.27 -10.51
N THR A 165 10.42 12.18 -11.41
CA THR A 165 11.61 12.06 -12.27
C THR A 165 12.92 12.37 -11.53
N THR A 166 12.88 12.51 -10.20
CA THR A 166 14.06 12.77 -9.38
C THR A 166 14.69 11.43 -8.98
N ILE A 167 15.39 10.80 -9.93
CA ILE A 167 16.24 9.63 -9.72
C ILE A 167 17.61 9.93 -10.29
#